data_AF-A0A536QEP4-F1
#
_entry.id   AF-A0A536QEP4-F1
#
_cell.length_a   1.000
_cell.length_b   1.000
_cell.length_c   1.000
_cell.angle_alpha   90.00
_cell.angle_beta   90.00
_cell.angle_gamma   90.00
#
_symmetry.space_group_name_H-M   'P 1'
#
loop_
_entity.id
_entity.type
_entity.pdbx_description
1 polymer ?
#
loop_
_entity_poly.entity_id
_entity_poly.type
_entity_poly.pdbx_seq_one_letter_code
_entity_poly.pdbx_strand_id
1 'polypeptide(L)' 'MPGGLGYLRPPAEIELAAYGVDLRGLRVADIGAGEGRLALGAARLADSVLAIDPDRSALARGRAEAKRLG' A
#
# COMPACT_ATOMS: atom_id res chain seq x y z
N MET A 1 -18.62 -18.20 -12.77
CA MET A 1 -17.33 -18.71 -12.26
C MET A 1 -16.55 -17.51 -11.75
N PRO A 2 -16.03 -17.49 -10.51
CA PRO A 2 -15.21 -16.38 -10.08
C PRO A 2 -13.90 -16.39 -10.89
N GLY A 3 -13.55 -15.22 -11.44
CA GLY A 3 -12.47 -15.01 -12.40
C GLY A 3 -11.10 -15.49 -11.92
N GLY A 4 -10.30 -15.95 -12.88
CA GLY A 4 -9.03 -16.63 -12.67
C GLY A 4 -7.93 -15.78 -12.02
N LEU A 5 -6.99 -16.49 -11.39
CA LEU A 5 -5.60 -16.11 -11.05
C LEU A 5 -5.36 -14.81 -10.23
N GLY A 6 -6.37 -14.00 -9.91
CA GLY A 6 -6.21 -12.74 -9.18
C GLY A 6 -5.97 -12.84 -7.67
N TYR A 7 -5.87 -14.06 -7.12
CA TYR A 7 -6.00 -14.31 -5.67
C TYR A 7 -4.69 -14.28 -4.86
N LEU A 8 -3.54 -14.06 -5.49
CA LEU A 8 -2.28 -13.90 -4.77
C LEU A 8 -1.54 -12.66 -5.29
N ARG A 9 -1.97 -11.49 -4.82
CA ARG A 9 -1.11 -10.31 -4.95
C ARG A 9 0.14 -10.56 -4.09
N PRO A 10 1.35 -10.32 -4.62
CA PRO A 10 2.55 -10.49 -3.82
C PRO A 10 2.50 -9.60 -2.58
N PRO A 11 3.18 -9.98 -1.49
CA PRO A 11 3.45 -9.09 -0.37
C PRO A 11 4.00 -7.75 -0.87
N ALA A 12 3.57 -6.65 -0.24
CA ALA A 12 3.92 -5.30 -0.68
C ALA A 12 5.44 -5.10 -0.78
N GLU A 13 6.20 -5.66 0.15
CA GLU A 13 7.67 -5.62 0.17
C GLU A 13 8.32 -6.29 -1.04
N ILE A 14 7.76 -7.39 -1.54
CA ILE A 14 8.25 -8.05 -2.77
C ILE A 14 7.96 -7.18 -3.99
N GLU A 15 6.75 -6.62 -4.08
CA GLU A 15 6.37 -5.78 -5.21
C GLU A 15 7.15 -4.46 -5.24
N LEU A 16 7.33 -3.82 -4.08
CA LEU A 16 8.10 -2.59 -3.96
C LEU A 16 9.59 -2.82 -4.29
N ALA A 17 10.18 -3.93 -3.84
CA ALA A 17 11.55 -4.28 -4.19
C ALA A 17 11.72 -4.51 -5.71
N ALA A 18 10.71 -5.07 -6.38
CA ALA A 18 10.75 -5.27 -7.82
C ALA A 18 10.78 -3.96 -8.63
N TYR A 19 10.29 -2.84 -8.08
CA TYR A 19 10.43 -1.53 -8.71
C TYR A 19 11.85 -0.96 -8.63
N GLY A 20 12.72 -1.50 -7.77
CA GLY A 20 14.12 -1.07 -7.67
C GLY A 20 14.32 0.36 -7.12
N VAL A 21 13.35 0.88 -6.38
CA VAL A 21 13.38 2.24 -5.80
C VAL A 21 13.74 2.18 -4.32
N ASP A 22 14.74 2.96 -3.91
CA ASP A 22 15.03 3.19 -2.49
C ASP A 22 14.08 4.26 -1.93
N LEU A 23 13.21 3.85 -1.00
CA LEU A 23 12.19 4.72 -0.42
C LEU A 23 12.69 5.49 0.81
N ARG A 24 13.89 5.21 1.32
CA ARG A 24 14.39 5.81 2.57
C ARG A 24 14.49 7.32 2.48
N GLY A 25 13.84 8.01 3.43
CA GLY A 25 13.81 9.48 3.48
C GLY A 25 12.88 10.15 2.46
N LEU A 26 12.17 9.38 1.63
CA LEU A 26 11.23 9.94 0.65
C LEU A 26 9.84 10.17 1.24
N ARG A 27 9.13 11.15 0.67
CA ARG A 27 7.70 11.37 0.87
C ARG A 27 6.97 10.79 -0.33
N VAL A 28 6.15 9.77 -0.13
CA VAL A 28 5.53 8.96 -1.18
C VAL A 28 4.05 9.25 -1.28
N ALA A 29 3.52 9.35 -2.50
CA ALA A 29 2.08 9.36 -2.75
C ALA A 29 1.67 8.07 -3.48
N ASP A 30 0.73 7.32 -2.90
CA ASP A 30 0.15 6.11 -3.50
C ASP A 30 -1.25 6.46 -4.05
N ILE A 31 -1.37 6.51 -5.37
CA ILE A 31 -2.60 6.91 -6.07
C ILE A 31 -3.38 5.67 -6.51
N GLY A 32 -4.64 5.57 -6.11
CA GLY A 32 -5.43 4.34 -6.28
C GLY A 32 -5.06 3.29 -5.23
N ALA A 33 -4.79 3.75 -4.00
CA ALA A 33 -4.24 2.93 -2.93
C ALA A 33 -5.20 1.79 -2.48
N GLY A 34 -6.50 1.93 -2.72
CA GLY A 34 -7.54 1.07 -2.17
C GLY A 34 -7.43 0.98 -0.65
N GLU A 35 -7.21 -0.24 -0.13
CA GLU A 35 -7.00 -0.50 1.30
C GLU A 35 -5.54 -0.26 1.76
N GLY A 36 -4.68 0.24 0.87
CA GLY A 36 -3.34 0.70 1.21
C GLY A 36 -2.27 -0.39 1.26
N ARG A 37 -2.44 -1.52 0.57
CA ARG A 37 -1.43 -2.62 0.59
C ARG A 37 -0.02 -2.11 0.30
N LEU A 38 0.16 -1.36 -0.79
CA LEU A 38 1.47 -0.81 -1.14
C LEU A 38 1.84 0.37 -0.24
N ALA A 39 0.92 1.28 0.04
CA ALA A 39 1.13 2.37 1.00
C ALA A 39 1.67 1.89 2.37
N LEU A 40 1.09 0.84 2.95
CA LEU A 40 1.51 0.25 4.22
C LEU A 40 2.88 -0.42 4.12
N GLY A 41 3.19 -1.09 2.99
CA GLY A 41 4.52 -1.62 2.73
C GLY A 41 5.57 -0.50 2.61
N ALA A 42 5.24 0.55 1.88
CA ALA A 42 6.11 1.71 1.67
C ALA A 42 6.36 2.48 2.98
N ALA A 43 5.36 2.56 3.87
CA ALA A 43 5.46 3.26 5.16
C ALA A 43 6.51 2.67 6.10
N ARG A 44 6.97 1.42 5.88
CA ARG A 44 8.06 0.82 6.64
C ARG A 44 9.44 1.37 6.28
N LEU A 45 9.56 2.02 5.11
CA LEU A 45 10.82 2.46 4.54
C LEU A 45 10.86 3.97 4.31
N ALA A 46 9.74 4.55 3.90
CA ALA A 46 9.58 5.97 3.59
C ALA A 46 9.47 6.85 4.84
N ASP A 47 9.78 8.13 4.71
CA ASP A 47 9.58 9.14 5.77
C ASP A 47 8.09 9.42 6.00
N SER A 48 7.32 9.51 4.92
CA SER A 48 5.86 9.61 4.97
C SER A 48 5.20 9.06 3.72
N VAL A 49 3.97 8.56 3.87
CA VAL A 49 3.15 8.06 2.77
C VAL A 49 1.77 8.72 2.80
N LEU A 50 1.35 9.28 1.68
CA LEU A 50 -0.01 9.78 1.43
C LEU A 50 -0.76 8.79 0.53
N ALA A 51 -1.72 8.06 1.10
CA ALA A 51 -2.60 7.17 0.36
C ALA A 51 -3.83 7.94 -0.15
N ILE A 52 -4.10 7.86 -1.45
CA ILE A 52 -5.21 8.56 -2.12
C ILE A 52 -6.06 7.53 -2.86
N ASP A 53 -7.36 7.52 -2.56
CA ASP A 53 -8.34 6.70 -3.27
C ASP A 53 -9.73 7.36 -3.21
N PRO A 54 -10.55 7.31 -4.29
CA PRO A 54 -11.93 7.77 -4.23
C PRO A 54 -12.82 6.89 -3.32
N ASP A 55 -12.47 5.61 -3.10
CA ASP A 55 -13.19 4.72 -2.21
C ASP A 55 -12.85 5.02 -0.74
N ARG A 56 -13.72 5.84 -0.12
CA ARG A 56 -13.62 6.21 1.29
C ARG A 56 -13.70 5.01 2.23
N SER A 57 -14.42 3.95 1.87
CA SER A 57 -14.55 2.75 2.70
C SER A 57 -13.27 1.93 2.67
N ALA A 58 -12.60 1.83 1.52
CA ALA A 58 -11.28 1.23 1.41
C ALA A 58 -10.23 2.00 2.23
N LEU A 59 -10.21 3.33 2.12
CA LEU A 59 -9.33 4.17 2.94
C LEU A 59 -9.60 4.04 4.44
N ALA A 60 -10.86 3.87 4.86
CA ALA A 60 -11.20 3.65 6.26
C ALA A 60 -10.62 2.33 6.79
N ARG A 61 -10.71 1.24 6.00
CA ARG A 61 -10.10 -0.06 6.34
C ARG A 61 -8.58 0.04 6.38
N GLY A 62 -7.96 0.67 5.37
CA GLY A 62 -6.51 0.91 5.36
C GLY A 62 -6.03 1.74 6.54
N ARG A 63 -6.78 2.77 6.96
CA ARG A 63 -6.47 3.57 8.15
C ARG A 63 -6.57 2.76 9.44
N ALA A 64 -7.56 1.89 9.56
CA ALA A 64 -7.69 1.01 10.72
C ALA A 64 -6.50 0.03 10.80
N GLU A 65 -6.08 -0.50 9.65
CA GLU A 65 -4.92 -1.37 9.57
C GLU A 65 -3.61 -0.65 9.88
N ALA A 66 -3.41 0.56 9.35
CA ALA A 66 -2.27 1.40 9.70
C ALA A 66 -2.15 1.59 11.22
N LYS A 67 -3.26 1.94 11.89
CA LYS A 67 -3.29 2.08 13.36
C LYS A 67 -2.94 0.78 14.09
N ARG A 68 -3.28 -0.38 13.53
CA ARG A 68 -2.98 -1.69 14.10
C ARG A 68 -1.49 -2.03 13.98
N LEU A 69 -0.84 -1.58 12.92
CA LEU A 69 0.57 -1.84 12.63
C LEU A 69 1.52 -0.90 13.39
N GLY A 70 1.03 0.23 13.89
CA GLY A 70 1.81 1.26 14.59
C GLY A 70 2.30 2.35 13.65
#